data_AF-A0A250JB96-F1
#
_entry.id   AF-A0A250JB96-F1
#
_cell.length_a   1.000
_cell.length_b   1.000
_cell.length_c   1.000
_cell.angle_alpha   90.00
_cell.angle_beta   90.00
_cell.angle_gamma   90.00
#
_symmetry.space_group_name_H-M   'P 1'
#
loop_
_entity.id
_entity.type
_entity.pdbx_description
1 polymer ?
#
loop_
_entity_poly.entity_id
_entity_poly.type
_entity_poly.pdbx_seq_one_letter_code
_entity_poly.pdbx_strand_id
1 'polypeptide(L)'
;MSRAALRERVAGLDARLKLGGALLSLLVALAGPAPHTASTVAALALLASLAVGERAGVLLRRLGVALFSGLALWALHGLLRPEASGAWRLGLVLGTRVAAGATVFGLLIALTPPWALVGALRAWRVPAPLAEVLALAVRYATVLERAAHTAREAQILRLGYRGVRRGVHSLGALGGLTLVRAFDQAHATAEAMAARGCRGAHLPPPGERP
;
A
#
# COMPACT_ATOMS: atom_id res chain seq x y z
N MET A 1 7.51 -17.96 -22.62
CA MET A 1 7.03 -16.57 -22.46
C MET A 1 7.91 -15.89 -21.40
N SER A 2 8.64 -14.82 -21.73
CA SER A 2 9.56 -14.16 -20.78
C SER A 2 8.79 -13.53 -19.61
N ARG A 3 9.30 -13.64 -18.38
CA ARG A 3 8.69 -13.06 -17.17
C ARG A 3 8.40 -11.57 -17.31
N ALA A 4 9.23 -10.84 -18.07
CA ALA A 4 9.03 -9.44 -18.39
C ALA A 4 7.76 -9.18 -19.23
N ALA A 5 7.52 -10.00 -20.25
CA ALA A 5 6.34 -9.87 -21.13
C ALA A 5 5.03 -10.22 -20.41
N LEU A 6 5.06 -11.20 -19.49
CA LEU A 6 3.93 -11.49 -18.61
C LEU A 6 3.63 -10.30 -17.70
N ARG A 7 4.66 -9.71 -17.07
CA ARG A 7 4.51 -8.56 -16.18
C ARG A 7 3.94 -7.34 -16.91
N GLU A 8 4.37 -7.09 -18.14
CA GLU A 8 3.87 -5.98 -18.96
C GLU A 8 2.39 -6.17 -19.33
N ARG A 9 1.99 -7.37 -19.75
CA ARG A 9 0.57 -7.71 -20.00
C ARG A 9 -0.29 -7.57 -18.76
N VAL A 10 0.18 -8.09 -17.63
CA VAL A 10 -0.54 -8.00 -16.35
C VAL A 10 -0.57 -6.56 -15.85
N ALA A 11 0.49 -5.77 -16.05
CA ALA A 11 0.51 -4.35 -15.74
C ALA A 11 -0.47 -3.55 -16.61
N GLY A 12 -0.63 -3.92 -17.88
CA GLY A 12 -1.56 -3.29 -18.82
C GLY A 12 -3.04 -3.61 -18.59
N LEU A 13 -3.39 -4.61 -17.77
CA LEU A 13 -4.78 -4.89 -17.40
C LEU A 13 -5.40 -3.73 -16.60
N ASP A 14 -6.70 -3.51 -16.83
CA ASP A 14 -7.48 -2.47 -16.15
C ASP A 14 -7.34 -2.55 -14.63
N ALA A 15 -7.01 -1.42 -14.02
CA ALA A 15 -6.85 -1.32 -12.56
C ALA A 15 -8.13 -1.70 -11.80
N ARG A 16 -9.30 -1.55 -12.42
CA ARG A 16 -10.60 -1.97 -11.87
C ARG A 16 -10.68 -3.48 -11.64
N LEU A 17 -10.20 -4.27 -12.60
CA LEU A 17 -10.21 -5.73 -12.50
C LEU A 17 -9.22 -6.21 -11.45
N LYS A 18 -8.04 -5.57 -11.36
CA LYS A 18 -7.05 -5.86 -10.32
C LYS A 18 -7.59 -5.56 -8.93
N LEU A 19 -8.25 -4.41 -8.76
CA LEU A 19 -8.87 -4.01 -7.51
C LEU A 19 -10.03 -4.93 -7.13
N GLY A 20 -10.93 -5.23 -8.07
CA GLY A 20 -12.04 -6.15 -7.84
C GLY A 20 -11.55 -7.56 -7.48
N GLY A 21 -10.56 -8.08 -8.19
CA GLY A 21 -9.95 -9.37 -7.91
C GLY A 21 -9.21 -9.41 -6.57
N ALA A 22 -8.48 -8.35 -6.22
CA ALA A 22 -7.82 -8.24 -4.91
C ALA A 22 -8.84 -8.16 -3.77
N LEU A 23 -9.92 -7.38 -3.94
CA LEU A 23 -10.99 -7.29 -2.95
C LEU A 23 -11.71 -8.62 -2.79
N LEU A 24 -12.05 -9.28 -3.89
CA LEU A 24 -12.73 -10.58 -3.88
C LEU A 24 -11.85 -11.66 -3.23
N SER A 25 -10.57 -11.74 -3.58
CA SER A 25 -9.64 -12.68 -2.95
C SER A 25 -9.45 -12.40 -1.46
N LEU A 26 -9.42 -11.12 -1.05
CA LEU A 26 -9.36 -10.75 0.36
C LEU A 26 -10.66 -11.14 1.09
N LEU A 27 -11.83 -10.89 0.51
CA LEU A 27 -13.12 -11.29 1.06
C LEU A 27 -13.23 -12.81 1.21
N VAL A 28 -12.76 -13.57 0.22
CA VAL A 28 -12.70 -15.05 0.29
C VAL A 28 -11.75 -15.52 1.40
N ALA A 29 -10.60 -14.87 1.56
CA ALA A 29 -9.66 -15.17 2.64
C ALA A 29 -10.24 -14.84 4.04
N LEU A 30 -11.07 -13.80 4.14
CA LEU A 30 -11.65 -13.34 5.41
C LEU A 30 -12.93 -14.12 5.79
N ALA A 31 -13.85 -14.32 4.84
CA ALA A 31 -15.16 -14.93 5.07
C ALA A 31 -15.12 -16.47 5.09
N GLY A 32 -14.04 -17.07 4.59
CA GLY A 32 -13.88 -18.52 4.56
C GLY A 32 -13.95 -19.16 5.96
N PRO A 33 -14.90 -20.07 6.21
CA PRO A 33 -15.05 -20.73 7.52
C PRO A 33 -13.94 -21.76 7.80
N ALA A 34 -13.23 -22.22 6.75
CA ALA A 34 -12.20 -23.25 6.86
C ALA A 34 -10.78 -22.68 6.69
N PRO A 35 -9.76 -23.19 7.43
CA PRO A 35 -8.36 -22.78 7.29
C PRO A 35 -7.81 -22.95 5.87
N HIS A 36 -8.34 -23.92 5.12
CA HIS A 36 -7.86 -24.26 3.79
C HIS A 36 -8.10 -23.14 2.77
N THR A 37 -9.20 -22.37 2.88
CA THR A 37 -9.51 -21.29 1.91
C THR A 37 -8.53 -20.13 2.00
N ALA A 38 -8.08 -19.77 3.20
CA ALA A 38 -7.07 -18.73 3.38
C ALA A 38 -5.71 -19.20 2.82
N SER A 39 -5.36 -20.47 3.02
CA SER A 39 -4.11 -21.04 2.52
C SER A 39 -4.07 -21.14 0.99
N THR A 40 -5.19 -21.49 0.33
CA THR A 40 -5.24 -21.56 -1.13
C THR A 40 -5.17 -20.18 -1.77
N VAL A 41 -5.83 -19.17 -1.18
CA VAL A 41 -5.71 -17.77 -1.62
C VAL A 41 -4.28 -17.28 -1.44
N ALA A 42 -3.64 -17.54 -0.29
CA ALA A 42 -2.25 -17.19 -0.06
C ALA A 42 -1.32 -17.88 -1.07
N ALA A 43 -1.52 -19.17 -1.34
CA ALA A 43 -0.71 -19.94 -2.29
C ALA A 43 -0.87 -19.42 -3.74
N LEU A 44 -2.11 -19.15 -4.17
CA LEU A 44 -2.37 -18.55 -5.50
C LEU A 44 -1.77 -17.16 -5.63
N ALA A 45 -1.92 -16.30 -4.61
CA ALA A 45 -1.32 -14.98 -4.60
C ALA A 45 0.22 -15.04 -4.59
N LEU A 46 0.80 -16.00 -3.87
CA LEU A 46 2.23 -16.24 -3.84
C LEU A 46 2.73 -16.72 -5.22
N LEU A 47 2.06 -17.69 -5.83
CA LEU A 47 2.37 -18.17 -7.18
C LEU A 47 2.26 -17.05 -8.22
N ALA A 48 1.23 -16.20 -8.13
CA ALA A 48 1.09 -15.03 -8.98
C ALA A 48 2.24 -14.04 -8.77
N SER A 49 2.65 -13.77 -7.53
CA SER A 49 3.79 -12.89 -7.25
C SER A 49 5.14 -13.46 -7.73
N LEU A 50 5.32 -14.77 -7.68
CA LEU A 50 6.48 -15.47 -8.25
C LEU A 50 6.47 -15.43 -9.78
N ALA A 51 5.30 -15.59 -10.41
CA ALA A 51 5.13 -15.50 -11.86
C ALA A 51 5.41 -14.09 -12.39
N VAL A 52 4.99 -13.06 -11.64
CA VAL A 52 5.26 -11.64 -11.91
C VAL A 52 6.75 -11.29 -11.71
N GLY A 53 7.51 -12.14 -11.02
CA GLY A 53 8.95 -11.95 -10.81
C GLY A 53 9.25 -10.85 -9.80
N GLU A 54 8.48 -10.75 -8.72
CA GLU A 54 8.81 -9.84 -7.63
C GLU A 54 10.16 -10.20 -6.97
N ARG A 55 10.85 -9.19 -6.43
CA ARG A 55 12.13 -9.38 -5.74
C ARG A 55 11.95 -10.31 -4.53
N ALA A 56 12.81 -11.32 -4.42
CA ALA A 56 12.76 -12.32 -3.34
C ALA A 56 12.71 -11.70 -1.92
N GLY A 57 13.37 -10.56 -1.71
CA GLY A 57 13.32 -9.84 -0.42
C GLY A 57 11.94 -9.29 -0.06
N VAL A 58 11.08 -8.96 -1.04
CA VAL A 58 9.70 -8.52 -0.79
C VAL A 58 8.83 -9.70 -0.37
N LEU A 59 8.97 -10.83 -1.05
CA LEU A 59 8.33 -12.10 -0.70
C LEU A 59 8.73 -12.56 0.71
N LEU A 60 10.02 -12.54 1.02
CA LEU A 60 10.54 -12.94 2.33
C LEU A 60 10.00 -12.05 3.46
N ARG A 61 9.93 -10.73 3.24
CA ARG A 61 9.33 -9.80 4.23
C ARG A 61 7.84 -10.07 4.43
N ARG A 62 7.08 -10.37 3.37
CA ARG A 62 5.65 -10.72 3.46
C ARG A 62 5.43 -11.99 4.27
N LEU A 63 6.23 -13.04 4.01
CA LEU A 63 6.20 -14.27 4.79
C LEU A 63 6.65 -14.04 6.23
N GLY A 64 7.65 -13.20 6.46
CA GLY A 64 8.12 -12.82 7.80
C GLY A 64 7.02 -12.18 8.65
N VAL A 65 6.25 -11.23 8.08
CA VAL A 65 5.11 -10.60 8.78
C VAL A 65 4.03 -11.63 9.11
N ALA A 66 3.73 -12.55 8.20
CA ALA A 66 2.75 -13.61 8.43
C ALA A 66 3.16 -14.59 9.53
N LEU A 67 4.42 -15.04 9.52
CA LEU A 67 4.96 -15.93 10.55
C LEU A 67 5.02 -15.23 11.90
N PHE A 68 5.48 -13.97 11.93
CA PHE A 68 5.56 -13.18 13.16
C PHE A 68 4.17 -12.96 13.77
N SER A 69 3.18 -12.56 12.97
CA SER A 69 1.81 -12.34 13.46
C SER A 69 1.14 -13.64 13.95
N GLY A 70 1.31 -14.75 13.23
CA GLY A 70 0.80 -16.06 13.68
C GLY A 70 1.43 -16.51 14.99
N LEU A 71 2.75 -16.35 15.13
CA LEU A 71 3.49 -16.73 16.34
C LEU A 71 3.17 -15.81 17.52
N ALA A 72 3.06 -14.49 17.30
CA ALA A 72 2.68 -13.53 18.34
C ALA A 72 1.28 -13.80 18.89
N LEU A 73 0.31 -14.11 18.02
CA LEU A 73 -1.05 -14.43 18.43
C LEU A 73 -1.14 -15.79 19.14
N TRP A 74 -0.37 -16.78 18.68
CA TRP A 74 -0.23 -18.06 19.38
C TRP A 74 0.34 -17.87 20.79
N ALA A 75 1.43 -17.10 20.92
CA ALA A 75 2.06 -16.81 22.21
C ALA A 75 1.11 -16.03 23.15
N LEU A 76 0.41 -15.03 22.62
CA LEU A 76 -0.58 -14.26 23.36
C LEU A 76 -1.74 -15.15 23.84
N HIS A 77 -2.28 -16.02 22.99
CA HIS A 77 -3.36 -16.92 23.36
C HIS A 77 -2.92 -17.98 24.38
N GLY A 78 -1.70 -18.52 24.24
CA GLY A 78 -1.11 -19.44 25.21
C GLY A 78 -0.92 -18.79 26.58
N LEU A 79 -0.54 -17.51 26.62
CA LEU A 79 -0.38 -16.75 27.87
C LEU A 79 -1.72 -16.45 28.56
N LEU A 80 -2.76 -16.07 27.79
CA LEU A 80 -4.07 -15.74 28.37
C LEU A 80 -4.94 -16.96 28.72
N ARG A 81 -4.74 -18.11 28.05
CA ARG A 81 -5.55 -19.33 28.26
C ARG A 81 -4.69 -20.59 28.19
N PRO A 82 -3.95 -20.91 29.27
CA PRO A 82 -3.03 -22.05 29.30
C PRO A 82 -3.71 -23.42 29.14
N GLU A 83 -4.99 -23.56 29.48
CA GLU A 83 -5.74 -24.83 29.37
C GLU A 83 -6.39 -25.07 27.99
N ALA A 84 -6.25 -24.14 27.04
CA ALA A 84 -6.90 -24.27 25.74
C ALA A 84 -6.11 -25.19 24.79
N SER A 85 -6.51 -26.46 24.72
CA SER A 85 -5.95 -27.50 23.82
C SER A 85 -6.02 -27.21 22.30
N GLY A 86 -6.54 -26.04 21.89
CA GLY A 86 -6.70 -25.61 20.51
C GLY A 86 -5.96 -24.32 20.10
N ALA A 87 -5.11 -23.75 20.96
CA ALA A 87 -4.45 -22.46 20.71
C ALA A 87 -3.58 -22.43 19.43
N TRP A 88 -2.94 -23.56 19.08
CA TRP A 88 -2.10 -23.69 17.89
C TRP A 88 -2.91 -23.64 16.57
N ARG A 89 -4.13 -24.19 16.56
CA ARG A 89 -5.02 -24.15 15.38
C ARG A 89 -5.46 -22.73 15.07
N LEU A 90 -5.78 -21.95 16.10
CA LEU A 90 -6.17 -20.55 15.94
C LEU A 90 -5.00 -19.69 15.44
N GLY A 91 -3.80 -19.87 16.00
CA GLY A 91 -2.59 -19.17 15.54
C GLY A 91 -2.27 -19.45 14.07
N LEU A 92 -2.41 -20.70 13.63
CA LEU A 92 -2.23 -21.08 12.21
C LEU A 92 -3.30 -20.48 11.29
N VAL A 93 -4.58 -20.50 11.69
CA VAL A 93 -5.67 -19.90 10.90
C VAL A 93 -5.46 -18.39 10.74
N LEU A 94 -5.10 -17.70 11.82
CA LEU A 94 -4.85 -16.26 11.80
C LEU A 94 -3.59 -15.92 10.99
N GLY A 95 -2.49 -16.65 11.20
CA GLY A 95 -1.25 -16.48 10.45
C GLY A 95 -1.44 -16.66 8.94
N THR A 96 -2.21 -17.68 8.52
CA THR A 96 -2.52 -17.91 7.10
C THR A 96 -3.41 -16.81 6.50
N ARG A 97 -4.36 -16.26 7.26
CA ARG A 97 -5.16 -15.09 6.82
C ARG A 97 -4.33 -13.83 6.68
N VAL A 98 -3.42 -13.56 7.61
CA VAL A 98 -2.50 -12.42 7.51
C VAL A 98 -1.55 -12.61 6.33
N ALA A 99 -1.06 -13.83 6.09
CA ALA A 99 -0.27 -14.16 4.90
C ALA A 99 -1.03 -13.89 3.60
N ALA A 100 -2.30 -14.34 3.51
CA ALA A 100 -3.16 -14.12 2.36
C ALA A 100 -3.36 -12.63 2.11
N GLY A 101 -3.70 -11.85 3.14
CA GLY A 101 -3.87 -10.40 3.03
C GLY A 101 -2.58 -9.69 2.60
N ALA A 102 -1.45 -10.01 3.23
CA ALA A 102 -0.16 -9.38 2.91
C ALA A 102 0.32 -9.71 1.49
N THR A 103 0.08 -10.93 1.00
CA THR A 103 0.46 -11.36 -0.35
C THR A 103 -0.44 -10.74 -1.41
N VAL A 104 -1.77 -10.78 -1.24
CA VAL A 104 -2.74 -10.15 -2.15
C VAL A 104 -2.53 -8.65 -2.24
N PHE A 105 -2.44 -7.96 -1.09
CA PHE A 105 -2.26 -6.52 -1.05
C PHE A 105 -0.91 -6.09 -1.61
N GLY A 106 0.15 -6.83 -1.28
CA GLY A 106 1.47 -6.58 -1.84
C GLY A 106 1.51 -6.74 -3.36
N LEU A 107 0.86 -7.77 -3.89
CA LEU A 107 0.74 -8.00 -5.33
C LEU A 107 -0.02 -6.86 -6.02
N LEU A 108 -1.11 -6.38 -5.40
CA LEU A 108 -1.89 -5.25 -5.90
C LEU A 108 -1.02 -3.99 -6.02
N ILE A 109 -0.25 -3.66 -4.99
CA ILE A 109 0.67 -2.51 -4.99
C ILE A 109 1.76 -2.66 -6.05
N ALA A 110 2.32 -3.86 -6.22
CA ALA A 110 3.39 -4.08 -7.18
C ALA A 110 2.93 -4.00 -8.65
N LEU A 111 1.66 -4.32 -8.92
CA LEU A 111 1.08 -4.38 -10.26
C LEU A 111 0.26 -3.14 -10.64
N THR A 112 -0.06 -2.27 -9.68
CA THR A 112 -0.98 -1.15 -9.87
C THR A 112 -0.35 0.15 -9.37
N PRO A 113 -0.04 1.10 -10.26
CA PRO A 113 0.48 2.38 -9.82
C PRO A 113 -0.61 3.22 -9.12
N PRO A 114 -0.22 4.14 -8.22
CA PRO A 114 -1.19 4.89 -7.40
C PRO A 114 -2.21 5.70 -8.22
N TRP A 115 -1.81 6.29 -9.34
CA TRP A 115 -2.73 7.06 -10.20
C TRP A 115 -3.80 6.18 -10.87
N ALA A 116 -3.46 4.95 -11.22
CA ALA A 116 -4.42 4.00 -11.79
C ALA A 116 -5.44 3.53 -10.74
N LEU A 117 -5.02 3.47 -9.47
CA LEU A 117 -5.90 3.19 -8.33
C LEU A 117 -6.97 4.29 -8.17
N VAL A 118 -6.58 5.56 -8.27
CA VAL A 118 -7.52 6.71 -8.21
C VAL A 118 -8.55 6.62 -9.35
N GLY A 119 -8.10 6.32 -10.57
CA GLY A 119 -8.99 6.14 -11.72
C GLY A 119 -10.00 5.00 -11.54
N ALA A 120 -9.58 3.90 -10.90
CA ALA A 120 -10.46 2.78 -10.60
C ALA A 120 -11.44 3.08 -9.45
N LEU A 121 -11.00 3.78 -8.40
CA LEU A 121 -11.89 4.25 -7.32
C LEU A 121 -12.98 5.18 -7.83
N ARG A 122 -12.64 6.08 -8.76
CA ARG A 122 -13.63 6.94 -9.43
C ARG A 122 -14.69 6.14 -10.20
N ALA A 123 -14.29 5.02 -10.81
CA ALA A 123 -15.22 4.12 -11.49
C ALA A 123 -16.17 3.40 -10.53
N TRP A 124 -15.75 3.17 -9.29
CA TRP A 124 -16.58 2.63 -8.21
C TRP A 124 -17.46 3.69 -7.52
N ARG A 125 -17.74 4.80 -8.21
CA ARG A 125 -18.66 5.87 -7.78
C ARG A 125 -18.22 6.60 -6.50
N VAL A 126 -16.91 6.69 -6.22
CA VAL A 126 -16.41 7.64 -5.22
C VAL A 126 -16.80 9.07 -5.64
N PRO A 127 -17.33 9.91 -4.72
CA PRO A 127 -17.70 11.29 -5.03
C PRO A 127 -16.57 12.05 -5.72
N ALA A 128 -16.91 12.78 -6.79
CA ALA A 128 -15.98 13.60 -7.56
C ALA A 128 -15.02 14.46 -6.71
N PRO A 129 -15.46 15.20 -5.66
CA PRO A 129 -14.54 16.00 -4.85
C PRO A 129 -13.50 15.16 -4.11
N LEU A 130 -13.85 13.97 -3.63
CA LEU A 130 -12.91 13.07 -2.96
C LEU A 130 -11.88 12.49 -3.94
N ALA A 131 -12.32 12.13 -5.14
CA ALA A 131 -11.43 11.63 -6.19
C ALA A 131 -10.41 12.70 -6.63
N GLU A 132 -10.81 13.97 -6.64
CA GLU A 132 -9.95 15.11 -6.98
C GLU A 132 -8.90 15.38 -5.91
N VAL A 133 -9.31 15.44 -4.65
CA VAL A 133 -8.37 15.56 -3.53
C VAL A 133 -7.37 14.40 -3.54
N LEU A 134 -7.83 13.17 -3.80
CA LEU A 134 -6.96 12.01 -3.88
C LEU A 134 -5.99 12.07 -5.07
N ALA A 135 -6.45 12.52 -6.25
CA ALA A 135 -5.59 12.70 -7.41
C ALA A 135 -4.49 13.74 -7.16
N LEU A 136 -4.85 14.87 -6.54
CA LEU A 136 -3.89 15.91 -6.13
C LEU A 136 -2.91 15.37 -5.09
N ALA A 137 -3.39 14.64 -4.08
CA ALA A 137 -2.55 14.02 -3.06
C ALA A 137 -1.54 13.05 -3.67
N VAL A 138 -1.96 12.18 -4.60
CA VAL A 138 -1.06 11.24 -5.30
C VAL A 138 -0.01 12.00 -6.12
N ARG A 139 -0.39 13.08 -6.82
CA ARG A 139 0.56 13.93 -7.56
C ARG A 139 1.60 14.54 -6.61
N TYR A 140 1.15 15.23 -5.57
CA TYR A 140 2.02 15.95 -4.65
C TYR A 140 2.86 15.04 -3.76
N ALA A 141 2.39 13.83 -3.44
CA ALA A 141 3.18 12.85 -2.69
C ALA A 141 4.52 12.59 -3.37
N THR A 142 4.54 12.38 -4.69
CA THR A 142 5.78 12.14 -5.44
C THR A 142 6.69 13.37 -5.51
N VAL A 143 6.12 14.58 -5.52
CA VAL A 143 6.87 15.84 -5.50
C VAL A 143 7.52 16.05 -4.14
N LEU A 144 6.76 15.88 -3.07
CA LEU A 144 7.24 16.02 -1.69
C LEU A 144 8.26 14.94 -1.35
N GLU A 145 8.09 13.71 -1.82
CA GLU A 145 9.04 12.63 -1.62
C GLU A 145 10.42 12.98 -2.19
N ARG A 146 10.48 13.54 -3.41
CA ARG A 146 11.75 13.99 -4.00
C ARG A 146 12.40 15.10 -3.18
N ALA A 147 11.61 16.09 -2.76
CA ALA A 147 12.11 17.19 -1.93
C ALA A 147 12.59 16.71 -0.55
N ALA A 148 11.88 15.76 0.05
CA ALA A 148 12.24 15.12 1.31
C ALA A 148 13.52 14.29 1.16
N HIS A 149 13.67 13.56 0.05
CA HIS A 149 14.86 12.79 -0.25
C HIS A 149 16.09 13.69 -0.36
N THR A 150 16.02 14.79 -1.12
CA THR A 150 17.10 15.78 -1.22
C THR A 150 17.45 16.39 0.15
N ALA A 151 16.44 16.76 0.94
CA ALA A 151 16.66 17.30 2.29
C ALA A 151 17.31 16.27 3.23
N ARG A 152 16.90 15.00 3.13
CA ARG A 152 17.48 13.90 3.91
C ARG A 152 18.95 13.68 3.54
N GLU A 153 19.31 13.67 2.26
CA GLU A 153 20.71 13.54 1.84
C GLU A 153 21.57 14.70 2.39
N ALA A 154 21.06 15.93 2.35
CA ALA A 154 21.75 17.07 2.95
C ALA A 154 21.93 16.93 4.47
N GLN A 155 20.95 16.38 5.19
CA GLN A 155 21.07 16.08 6.62
C GLN A 155 22.10 14.97 6.90
N ILE A 156 22.18 13.95 6.04
CA ILE A 156 23.19 12.87 6.14
C ILE A 156 24.61 13.45 6.02
N LEU A 157 24.84 14.33 5.03
CA LEU A 157 26.13 15.00 4.84
C LEU A 157 26.53 15.86 6.05
N ARG A 158 25.56 16.43 6.76
CA ARG A 158 25.75 17.20 8.01
C ARG A 158 25.85 16.33 9.27
N LEU A 159 25.97 15.00 9.12
CA LEU A 159 26.02 14.05 10.23
C LEU A 159 24.76 14.04 11.11
N GLY A 160 23.60 14.47 10.58
CA GLY A 160 22.34 14.57 11.31
C GLY A 160 21.81 13.24 11.83
N TYR A 161 22.24 12.12 11.23
CA TYR A 161 21.83 10.77 11.62
C TYR A 161 22.87 10.01 12.46
N ARG A 162 23.92 10.70 12.96
CA ARG A 162 24.90 10.08 13.86
C ARG A 162 24.35 9.95 15.29
N GLY A 163 23.77 8.78 15.58
CA GLY A 163 23.23 8.40 16.88
C GLY A 163 21.73 8.68 17.02
N VAL A 164 21.09 7.98 17.96
CA VAL A 164 19.62 7.95 18.08
C VAL A 164 19.02 9.34 18.34
N ARG A 165 19.58 10.11 19.29
CA ARG A 165 19.08 11.46 19.64
C ARG A 165 19.13 12.44 18.46
N ARG A 166 20.27 12.51 17.77
CA ARG A 166 20.42 13.35 16.57
C ARG A 166 19.53 12.85 15.43
N GLY A 167 19.39 11.54 15.28
CA GLY A 167 18.51 10.93 14.30
C GLY A 167 17.05 11.34 14.49
N VAL A 168 16.52 11.26 15.72
CA VAL A 168 15.15 11.70 16.04
C VAL A 168 14.96 13.20 15.78
N HIS A 169 15.92 14.03 16.19
CA HIS A 169 15.87 15.47 15.92
C HIS A 169 15.87 15.78 14.41
N SER A 170 16.74 15.14 13.63
CA SER A 170 16.82 15.33 12.17
C SER A 170 15.57 14.82 11.46
N LEU A 171 15.00 13.69 11.89
CA LEU A 171 13.72 13.18 11.37
C LEU A 171 12.58 14.15 11.68
N GLY A 172 12.52 14.69 12.90
CA GLY A 172 11.53 15.70 13.29
C GLY A 172 11.64 16.97 12.45
N ALA A 173 12.87 17.47 12.24
CA ALA A 173 13.12 18.64 11.39
C ALA A 173 12.73 18.38 9.92
N LEU A 174 13.03 17.19 9.40
CA LEU A 174 12.64 16.78 8.05
C LEU A 174 11.10 16.73 7.92
N GLY A 175 10.42 16.08 8.86
CA GLY A 175 8.97 15.98 8.89
C GLY A 175 8.27 17.33 9.04
N GLY A 176 8.79 18.22 9.88
CA GLY A 176 8.28 19.58 10.02
C GLY A 176 8.41 20.38 8.73
N LEU A 177 9.59 20.33 8.10
CA LEU A 177 9.84 20.99 6.81
C LEU A 177 8.92 20.47 5.70
N THR A 178 8.75 19.14 5.60
CA THR A 178 7.88 18.55 4.57
C THR A 178 6.40 18.89 4.82
N LEU A 179 5.97 18.95 6.08
CA LEU A 179 4.61 19.34 6.45
C LEU A 179 4.31 20.80 6.07
N VAL A 180 5.19 21.73 6.44
CA VAL A 180 5.03 23.16 6.09
C VAL A 180 4.97 23.32 4.57
N ARG A 181 5.89 22.68 3.84
CA ARG A 181 5.87 22.68 2.36
C ARG A 181 4.58 22.09 1.78
N ALA A 182 4.00 21.07 2.42
CA ALA A 182 2.72 20.50 1.99
C ALA A 182 1.60 21.53 2.11
N PHE A 183 1.55 22.28 3.22
CA PHE A 183 0.56 23.34 3.43
C PHE A 183 0.76 24.51 2.50
N ASP A 184 1.99 24.99 2.30
CA ASP A 184 2.29 26.07 1.36
C ASP A 184 1.86 25.67 -0.07
N GLN A 185 2.18 24.43 -0.46
CA GLN A 185 1.78 23.88 -1.75
C GLN A 185 0.26 23.78 -1.87
N ALA A 186 -0.46 23.41 -0.81
CA ALA A 186 -1.92 23.34 -0.81
C ALA A 186 -2.54 24.73 -1.03
N HIS A 187 -2.07 25.76 -0.31
CA HIS A 187 -2.54 27.14 -0.47
C HIS A 187 -2.26 27.68 -1.88
N ALA A 188 -1.02 27.52 -2.37
CA ALA A 188 -0.64 27.96 -3.72
C ALA A 188 -1.49 27.26 -4.80
N THR A 189 -1.82 25.98 -4.60
CA THR A 189 -2.68 25.24 -5.52
C THR A 189 -4.12 25.74 -5.46
N ALA A 190 -4.64 26.02 -4.26
CA ALA A 190 -5.99 26.57 -4.09
C ALA A 190 -6.13 27.96 -4.73
N GLU A 191 -5.17 28.85 -4.52
CA GLU A 191 -5.14 30.18 -5.14
C GLU A 191 -5.05 30.09 -6.67
N ALA A 192 -4.17 29.22 -7.20
CA ALA A 192 -4.04 29.02 -8.64
C ALA A 192 -5.32 28.45 -9.27
N MET A 193 -6.02 27.55 -8.57
CA MET A 193 -7.33 27.05 -9.02
C MET A 193 -8.39 28.15 -8.99
N ALA A 194 -8.46 28.94 -7.92
CA ALA A 194 -9.38 30.06 -7.81
C ALA A 194 -9.17 31.08 -8.94
N ALA A 195 -7.91 31.42 -9.26
CA ALA A 195 -7.56 32.32 -10.35
C ALA A 195 -7.98 31.81 -11.74
N ARG A 196 -8.04 30.48 -11.93
CA ARG A 196 -8.54 29.84 -13.17
C ARG A 196 -10.06 29.75 -13.24
N GLY A 197 -10.77 30.30 -12.25
CA GLY A 197 -12.24 30.21 -12.18
C GLY A 197 -12.74 28.87 -11.65
N CYS A 198 -11.88 28.02 -11.10
CA CYS A 198 -12.26 26.72 -10.57
C CYS A 198 -13.03 26.87 -9.24
N ARG A 199 -14.36 27.01 -9.30
CA ARG A 199 -15.26 27.12 -8.13
C ARG A 199 -15.90 25.79 -7.68
N GLY A 200 -15.28 24.64 -8.00
CA GLY A 200 -15.91 23.31 -7.85
C GLY A 200 -14.98 22.14 -8.19
N ALA A 201 -15.54 20.95 -8.46
CA ALA A 201 -14.77 19.76 -8.83
C ALA A 201 -14.48 19.70 -10.35
N HIS A 202 -13.21 19.55 -10.77
CA HIS A 202 -12.76 19.79 -12.16
C HIS A 202 -12.08 18.60 -12.86
N LEU A 203 -12.03 17.41 -12.24
CA LEU A 203 -11.42 16.27 -12.93
C LEU A 203 -12.22 15.84 -14.17
N PRO A 204 -11.57 15.63 -15.34
CA PRO A 204 -12.23 15.16 -16.55
C PRO A 204 -12.86 13.77 -16.31
N PRO A 205 -13.98 13.44 -16.99
CA PRO A 205 -14.71 12.19 -16.75
C PRO A 205 -13.82 10.94 -16.94
N PRO A 206 -14.12 9.84 -16.23
CA PRO A 206 -13.35 8.60 -16.33
C PRO A 206 -13.35 8.00 -17.74
N GLY A 207 -12.27 8.22 -18.49
CA GLY A 207 -12.05 7.61 -19.81
C GLY A 207 -11.02 8.32 -20.68
N GLU A 208 -10.76 9.61 -20.44
CA GLU A 208 -9.79 10.37 -21.23
C GLU A 208 -8.38 10.23 -20.63
N ARG A 209 -7.47 9.63 -21.41
CA ARG A 209 -6.04 9.68 -21.15
C ARG A 209 -5.54 11.11 -21.47
N PRO A 210 -4.56 11.65 -20.73
CA PRO A 210 -3.89 12.89 -21.14
C PRO A 210 -3.19 12.74 -22.49
#